data_AF-A0A836RH47-F1
#
_entry.id   AF-A0A836RH47-F1
#
_cell.length_a   1.000
_cell.length_b   1.000
_cell.length_c   1.000
_cell.angle_alpha   90.00
_cell.angle_beta   90.00
_cell.angle_gamma   90.00
#
_symmetry.space_group_name_H-M   'P 1'
#
loop_
_entity.id
_entity.type
_entity.pdbx_description
1 polymer ?
#
loop_
_entity_poly.entity_id
_entity_poly.type
_entity_poly.pdbx_seq_one_letter_code
_entity_poly.pdbx_strand_id
1 'polypeptide(L)'
;MSSLDEFEDILKKNTPLAPLTWLKVGGPAEYFAEPRTQDELIRLVQRCQEEDIPLRMMGSGSNLLVRDEGVRGVVVRLTAEEFCRVSVNEQTARAGCGALLSQLIA
;
A
#
# COMPACT_ATOMS: atom_id res chain seq x y z
N MET A 1 -7.35 18.12 14.91
CA MET A 1 -7.79 17.30 13.77
C MET A 1 -6.54 16.94 13.00
N SER A 2 -6.30 15.64 12.79
CA SER A 2 -5.14 15.21 12.01
C SER A 2 -5.43 15.59 10.55
N SER A 3 -4.45 16.13 9.86
CA SER A 3 -4.52 16.41 8.43
C SER A 3 -4.88 15.19 7.56
N LEU A 4 -4.62 13.98 8.07
CA LEU A 4 -4.98 12.72 7.43
C LEU A 4 -6.45 12.33 7.62
N ASP A 5 -7.23 13.09 8.40
CA ASP A 5 -8.66 12.83 8.64
C ASP A 5 -9.46 12.89 7.31
N GLU A 6 -8.97 13.60 6.28
CA GLU A 6 -9.59 13.62 4.93
C GLU A 6 -9.54 12.27 4.20
N PHE A 7 -8.71 11.32 4.67
CA PHE A 7 -8.54 9.99 4.08
C PHE A 7 -9.20 8.87 4.89
N GLU A 8 -10.09 9.18 5.83
CA GLU A 8 -10.68 8.21 6.78
C GLU A 8 -11.28 6.96 6.12
N ASP A 9 -11.82 7.09 4.90
CA ASP A 9 -12.41 5.99 4.12
C ASP A 9 -11.40 4.95 3.63
N ILE A 10 -10.13 5.35 3.48
CA ILE A 10 -9.07 4.50 2.95
C ILE A 10 -7.92 4.29 3.94
N LEU A 11 -7.97 4.90 5.13
CA LEU A 11 -6.86 4.96 6.07
C LEU A 11 -7.27 4.47 7.46
N LYS A 12 -6.55 3.47 7.96
CA LYS A 12 -6.79 2.82 9.26
C LYS A 12 -5.61 3.08 10.20
N LYS A 13 -5.90 3.48 11.44
CA LYS A 13 -4.89 3.71 12.48
C LYS A 13 -4.48 2.39 13.14
N ASN A 14 -3.22 2.26 13.55
CA ASN A 14 -2.71 1.12 14.34
C ASN A 14 -3.01 -0.27 13.74
N THR A 15 -2.82 -0.43 12.43
CA THR A 15 -3.15 -1.69 11.74
C THR A 15 -2.01 -2.70 11.90
N PRO A 16 -2.23 -3.91 12.47
CA PRO A 16 -1.19 -4.91 12.61
C PRO A 16 -0.69 -5.40 11.24
N LEU A 17 0.63 -5.38 11.02
CA LEU A 17 1.22 -5.79 9.75
C LEU A 17 1.50 -7.30 9.67
N ALA A 18 1.68 -7.99 10.81
CA ALA A 18 1.93 -9.43 10.83
C ALA A 18 0.93 -10.27 10.00
N PRO A 19 -0.40 -10.05 10.07
CA PRO A 19 -1.35 -10.80 9.22
C PRO A 19 -1.11 -10.59 7.72
N LEU A 20 -0.53 -9.45 7.34
CA LEU A 20 -0.35 -8.98 5.96
C LEU A 20 1.04 -9.32 5.39
N THR A 21 1.98 -9.80 6.21
CA THR A 21 3.28 -10.29 5.74
C THR A 21 3.26 -11.82 5.54
N TRP A 22 4.19 -12.31 4.71
CA TRP A 22 4.35 -13.75 4.50
C TRP A 22 4.96 -14.44 5.72
N LEU A 23 5.94 -13.79 6.36
CA LEU A 23 6.60 -14.30 7.56
C LEU A 23 5.71 -14.26 8.82
N LYS A 24 4.53 -13.64 8.74
CA LYS A 24 3.59 -13.49 9.87
C LYS A 24 4.20 -12.77 11.09
N VAL A 25 5.11 -11.84 10.81
CA VAL A 25 5.76 -10.97 11.80
C VAL A 25 5.57 -9.50 11.44
N GLY A 26 5.66 -8.63 12.44
CA GLY A 26 5.53 -7.19 12.28
C GLY A 26 4.50 -6.54 13.19
N GLY A 27 4.94 -5.49 13.88
CA GLY A 27 4.08 -4.60 14.66
C GLY A 27 3.11 -3.77 13.81
N PRO A 28 2.39 -2.84 14.43
CA PRO A 28 1.39 -2.05 13.73
C PRO A 28 2.01 -0.98 12.83
N ALA A 29 1.37 -0.71 11.69
CA ALA A 29 1.54 0.57 11.01
C ALA A 29 0.77 1.64 11.79
N GLU A 30 1.40 2.80 12.02
CA GLU A 30 0.74 3.97 12.61
C GLU A 30 -0.51 4.34 11.81
N TYR A 31 -0.34 4.41 10.48
CA TYR A 31 -1.43 4.50 9.51
C TYR A 31 -1.23 3.46 8.40
N PHE A 32 -2.31 2.78 8.02
CA PHE A 32 -2.35 1.84 6.91
C PHE A 32 -3.40 2.30 5.90
N ALA A 33 -2.97 2.58 4.68
CA ALA A 33 -3.81 3.12 3.64
C ALA A 33 -4.01 2.13 2.48
N GLU A 34 -5.24 2.04 2.00
CA GLU A 34 -5.63 1.23 0.84
C GLU A 34 -6.37 2.11 -0.18
N PRO A 35 -5.65 3.00 -0.92
CA PRO A 35 -6.24 3.80 -1.98
C PRO A 35 -6.93 2.92 -3.02
N ARG A 36 -8.05 3.41 -3.55
CA ARG A 36 -8.88 2.73 -4.54
C ARG A 36 -8.60 3.24 -5.95
N THR A 37 -8.19 4.50 -6.07
CA THR A 37 -7.93 5.17 -7.35
C THR A 37 -6.59 5.90 -7.36
N GLN A 38 -6.08 6.19 -8.56
CA GLN A 38 -4.86 6.99 -8.72
C GLN A 38 -4.98 8.38 -8.07
N ASP A 39 -6.14 9.02 -8.13
CA ASP A 39 -6.36 10.34 -7.52
C ASP A 39 -6.32 10.29 -5.99
N GLU A 40 -6.85 9.24 -5.38
CA GLU A 40 -6.72 9.02 -3.93
C GLU A 40 -5.26 8.82 -3.53
N LEU A 41 -4.51 8.02 -4.29
CA LEU A 41 -3.09 7.78 -4.06
C LEU A 41 -2.27 9.08 -4.20
N ILE A 42 -2.50 9.86 -5.26
CA ILE A 42 -1.79 11.12 -5.50
C ILE A 42 -2.03 12.09 -4.34
N ARG A 43 -3.29 12.31 -3.95
CA ARG A 43 -3.62 13.21 -2.84
C ARG A 43 -3.01 12.76 -1.52
N LEU A 44 -3.03 11.46 -1.22
CA LEU A 44 -2.41 10.92 -0.02
C LEU A 44 -0.89 11.13 0.00
N VAL A 45 -0.22 10.85 -1.13
CA VAL A 45 1.24 11.05 -1.25
C VAL A 45 1.60 12.52 -1.13
N GLN A 46 0.85 13.41 -1.78
CA GLN A 46 1.04 14.85 -1.68
C GLN A 46 0.87 15.34 -0.24
N ARG A 47 -0.20 14.92 0.45
CA ARG A 47 -0.42 15.25 1.86
C ARG A 47 0.75 14.79 2.74
N CYS A 48 1.20 13.55 2.56
CA CYS A 48 2.33 13.02 3.33
C CYS A 48 3.62 13.80 3.05
N GLN A 49 3.83 14.24 1.81
CA GLN A 49 4.98 15.05 1.42
C GLN A 49 4.91 16.47 2.01
N GLU A 50 3.74 17.13 1.97
CA GLU A 50 3.53 18.47 2.51
C GLU A 50 3.81 18.58 4.01
N GLU A 51 3.63 17.47 4.73
CA GLU A 51 3.71 17.42 6.19
C GLU A 51 4.87 16.58 6.72
N ASP A 52 5.80 16.20 5.85
CA ASP A 52 6.97 15.37 6.17
C ASP A 52 6.60 14.05 6.89
N ILE A 53 5.43 13.49 6.56
CA ILE A 53 4.96 12.21 7.11
C ILE A 53 5.64 11.08 6.32
N PRO A 54 6.43 10.20 6.97
CA PRO A 54 7.10 9.10 6.28
C PRO A 54 6.08 8.17 5.63
N LEU A 55 6.22 7.92 4.33
CA LEU A 55 5.37 7.01 3.57
C LEU A 55 6.17 5.80 3.06
N ARG A 56 5.61 4.60 3.17
CA ARG A 56 6.19 3.36 2.66
C ARG A 56 5.19 2.58 1.84
N MET A 57 5.62 2.10 0.67
CA MET A 57 4.83 1.21 -0.17
C MET A 57 4.97 -0.24 0.30
N MET A 58 3.86 -0.96 0.37
CA MET A 58 3.79 -2.38 0.67
C MET A 58 3.10 -3.13 -0.47
N GLY A 59 3.74 -4.19 -0.97
CA GLY A 59 3.14 -5.16 -1.88
C GLY A 59 2.37 -6.26 -1.12
N SER A 60 2.52 -7.52 -1.57
CA SER A 60 1.93 -8.68 -0.89
C SER A 60 2.62 -9.08 0.43
N GLY A 61 3.73 -8.42 0.78
CA GLY A 61 4.49 -8.72 2.00
C GLY A 61 5.34 -10.01 1.93
N SER A 62 5.65 -10.51 0.73
CA SER A 62 6.44 -11.74 0.52
C SER A 62 7.91 -11.64 0.94
N ASN A 63 8.47 -10.42 1.00
CA ASN A 63 9.87 -10.18 1.32
C ASN A 63 10.04 -9.04 2.35
N LEU A 64 9.19 -9.02 3.38
CA LEU A 64 9.25 -8.01 4.44
C LEU A 64 9.53 -8.65 5.80
N LEU A 65 10.52 -8.11 6.50
CA LEU A 65 10.78 -8.34 7.93
C LEU A 65 10.49 -7.04 8.67
N VAL A 66 9.27 -6.93 9.19
CA VAL A 66 8.80 -5.74 9.92
C VAL A 66 9.12 -5.91 11.40
N ARG A 67 9.63 -4.87 12.05
CA ARG A 67 9.93 -4.88 13.49
C ARG A 67 8.65 -4.93 14.32
N ASP A 68 8.74 -5.46 15.54
CA ASP A 68 7.60 -5.56 16.46
C ASP A 68 7.13 -4.19 16.97
N GLU A 69 8.02 -3.19 17.02
CA GLU A 69 7.62 -1.81 17.32
C GLU A 69 6.76 -1.16 16.21
N GLY A 70 6.68 -1.81 15.04
CA GLY A 70 5.84 -1.37 13.94
C GLY A 70 6.50 -0.35 13.01
N VAL A 71 5.67 0.41 12.31
CA VAL A 71 6.09 1.34 11.25
C VAL A 71 5.48 2.72 11.49
N ARG A 72 6.32 3.72 11.72
CA ARG A 72 5.91 5.13 11.84
C ARG A 72 5.49 5.71 10.49
N GLY A 73 4.48 6.58 10.49
CA GLY A 73 3.90 7.21 9.31
C GLY A 73 2.90 6.30 8.57
N VAL A 74 2.82 6.44 7.25
CA VAL A 74 1.82 5.78 6.41
C VAL A 74 2.43 4.58 5.69
N VAL A 75 1.80 3.42 5.81
CA VAL A 75 2.04 2.24 4.96
C VAL A 75 0.92 2.16 3.93
N VAL A 76 1.25 2.20 2.64
CA VAL A 76 0.28 2.15 1.54
C VAL A 76 0.31 0.77 0.88
N ARG A 77 -0.85 0.16 0.68
CA ARG A 77 -1.00 -1.08 -0.09
C ARG A 77 -2.02 -0.91 -1.21
N LEU A 78 -1.61 -1.22 -2.44
CA LEU A 78 -2.41 -1.02 -3.64
C LEU A 78 -3.04 -2.32 -4.12
N THR A 79 -4.20 -2.68 -3.59
CA THR A 79 -4.92 -3.92 -3.95
C THR A 79 -6.21 -3.68 -4.75
N ALA A 80 -6.63 -2.43 -4.93
CA ALA A 80 -7.81 -2.11 -5.71
C ALA A 80 -7.63 -2.47 -7.19
N GLU A 81 -8.74 -2.79 -7.87
CA GLU A 81 -8.75 -3.29 -9.25
C GLU A 81 -7.89 -2.42 -10.20
N GLU A 82 -8.00 -1.09 -10.07
CA GLU A 82 -7.25 -0.12 -10.89
C GLU A 82 -5.74 -0.37 -10.88
N PHE A 83 -5.19 -0.78 -9.73
CA PHE A 83 -3.76 -1.05 -9.55
C PHE A 83 -3.36 -2.49 -9.87
N CYS A 84 -4.33 -3.38 -10.10
CA CYS A 84 -4.11 -4.81 -10.30
C CYS A 84 -4.32 -5.26 -11.75
N ARG A 85 -4.77 -4.37 -12.64
CA ARG A 85 -5.04 -4.70 -14.05
C ARG A 85 -3.79 -5.17 -14.79
N VAL A 86 -3.97 -6.19 -15.62
CA VAL A 86 -2.98 -6.69 -16.56
C VAL A 86 -3.58 -6.65 -17.97
N SER A 87 -2.84 -6.13 -18.94
CA SER A 87 -3.20 -6.18 -20.36
C SER A 87 -2.02 -6.63 -21.19
N VAL A 88 -2.27 -7.47 -22.20
CA VAL A 88 -1.25 -8.03 -23.07
C VAL A 88 -1.62 -7.71 -24.52
N ASN A 89 -0.65 -7.23 -25.29
CA ASN A 89 -0.71 -7.14 -26.75
C ASN A 89 0.38 -8.05 -27.35
N GLU A 90 0.53 -8.06 -28.68
CA GLU A 90 1.37 -9.03 -29.41
C GLU A 90 2.78 -9.25 -28.82
N GLN A 91 3.45 -8.20 -28.32
CA GLN A 91 4.82 -8.29 -27.81
C GLN A 91 5.03 -7.56 -26.48
N THR A 92 3.98 -7.01 -25.85
CA THR A 92 4.11 -6.22 -24.63
C THR A 92 2.99 -6.52 -23.65
N ALA A 93 3.38 -6.74 -22.40
CA ALA A 93 2.46 -6.78 -21.27
C ALA A 93 2.57 -5.50 -20.44
N ARG A 94 1.42 -4.97 -20.00
CA ARG A 94 1.30 -3.91 -19.01
C ARG A 94 0.63 -4.49 -17.78
N ALA A 95 1.26 -4.33 -16.63
CA ALA A 95 0.72 -4.77 -15.35
C ALA A 95 0.75 -3.61 -14.36
N GLY A 96 -0.35 -3.44 -13.63
CA GLY A 96 -0.39 -2.53 -12.50
C GLY A 96 0.52 -3.02 -11.36
N CYS A 97 0.97 -2.09 -10.53
CA CYS A 97 1.92 -2.38 -9.44
C CYS A 97 1.37 -3.30 -8.34
N GLY A 98 0.05 -3.42 -8.23
CA GLY A 98 -0.64 -4.36 -7.33
C GLY A 98 -0.91 -5.73 -7.95
N ALA A 99 -0.66 -5.90 -9.25
CA ALA A 99 -0.91 -7.17 -9.93
C ALA A 99 -0.03 -8.28 -9.35
N LEU A 100 -0.59 -9.48 -9.22
CA LEU A 100 0.19 -10.65 -8.79
C LEU A 100 1.12 -11.06 -9.92
N LEU A 101 2.41 -11.22 -9.61
CA LEU A 101 3.39 -11.68 -10.59
C LEU A 101 2.97 -13.01 -11.25
N SER A 102 2.36 -13.92 -10.48
CA SER A 102 1.85 -15.19 -10.99
C SER A 102 0.74 -15.04 -12.03
N GLN A 103 -0.01 -13.94 -12.06
CA GLN A 103 -1.03 -13.67 -13.09
C GLN A 103 -0.41 -13.14 -14.40
N LEU A 104 0.84 -12.67 -14.36
CA LEU A 104 1.53 -12.10 -15.52
C LEU A 104 2.33 -13.16 -16.29
N ILE A 105 2.82 -14.19 -15.61
CA ILE A 105 3.76 -15.18 -16.17
C ILE A 105 3.16 -16.59 -16.34
N ALA A 106 1.88 -16.77 -16.03
CA ALA A 106 1.18 -18.05 -16.13
C ALA A 106 0.54 -18.26 -17.51
#